data_AF-M9U5R2-F1
#
_entry.id   AF-M9U5R2-F1
#
_cell.length_a   1.000
_cell.length_b   1.000
_cell.length_c   1.000
_cell.angle_alpha   90.00
_cell.angle_beta   90.00
_cell.angle_gamma   90.00
#
_symmetry.space_group_name_H-M   'P 1'
#
loop_
_entity.id
_entity.type
_entity.pdbx_description
1 polymer ?
#
loop_
_entity_poly.entity_id
_entity_poly.type
_entity_poly.pdbx_seq_one_letter_code
_entity_poly.pdbx_strand_id
1 'polypeptide(L)'
;MSSTKRSFTALFASRDRAEKEEKMSEKITPIFSLGNFVMDKLGNVTQYTFFYYYDPENYYASLTREMLDKEIEVVKGNMQSFLDVEKIIINDRSTRAKVVSTDIFLLDITHPVIEFIITFRGKLRKGLNVYENFYEEEITEYPYEAIWRLPGKILNVKMKGQISILENFLKIKVNKGVKVGGRERIEFFLTS
;
A
#
# COMPACT_ATOMS: atom_id res chain seq x y z
N MET A 1 -4.33 -19.11 18.56
CA MET A 1 -4.75 -17.76 18.14
C MET A 1 -4.38 -17.62 16.67
N SER A 2 -5.37 -17.61 15.79
CA SER A 2 -5.18 -17.66 14.34
C SER A 2 -4.61 -16.34 13.86
N SER A 3 -3.37 -16.37 13.34
CA SER A 3 -2.78 -15.29 12.56
C SER A 3 -3.61 -15.17 11.27
N THR A 4 -4.47 -14.15 11.22
CA THR A 4 -5.05 -13.70 9.95
C THR A 4 -3.90 -13.04 9.19
N LYS A 5 -3.13 -13.86 8.47
CA LYS A 5 -2.10 -13.39 7.54
C LYS A 5 -2.69 -12.26 6.70
N ARG A 6 -1.94 -11.17 6.51
CA ARG A 6 -2.08 -10.21 5.41
C ARG A 6 -1.81 -10.88 4.05
N SER A 7 -2.37 -12.07 3.84
CA SER A 7 -2.34 -12.78 2.59
C SER A 7 -3.29 -12.06 1.65
N PHE A 8 -2.85 -11.87 0.40
CA PHE A 8 -3.61 -11.31 -0.72
C PHE A 8 -5.09 -11.81 -0.78
N THR A 9 -5.35 -13.08 -0.42
CA THR A 9 -6.70 -13.65 -0.31
C THR A 9 -7.64 -12.84 0.60
N ALA A 10 -7.11 -12.20 1.64
CA ALA A 10 -7.90 -11.41 2.58
C ALA A 10 -8.36 -10.06 2.00
N LEU A 11 -7.72 -9.53 0.94
CA LEU A 11 -8.17 -8.32 0.28
C LEU A 11 -9.48 -8.55 -0.52
N PHE A 12 -9.77 -9.80 -0.88
CA PHE A 12 -10.93 -10.21 -1.70
C PHE A 12 -11.94 -11.08 -0.95
N ALA A 13 -11.72 -11.31 0.35
CA ALA A 13 -12.65 -12.12 1.14
C ALA A 13 -13.95 -11.33 1.37
N SER A 14 -15.03 -11.75 0.73
CA SER A 14 -16.40 -11.28 0.99
C SER A 14 -17.27 -12.49 1.39
N ARG A 15 -18.15 -12.32 2.39
CA ARG A 15 -18.98 -13.42 2.91
C ARG A 15 -20.12 -13.85 1.97
N ASP A 16 -20.40 -13.07 0.91
CA ASP A 16 -21.62 -13.19 0.10
C ASP A 16 -21.34 -13.50 -1.38
N ARG A 17 -20.14 -13.96 -1.75
CA ARG A 17 -19.83 -14.34 -3.14
C ARG A 17 -20.47 -15.67 -3.54
N ALA A 18 -20.88 -15.76 -4.81
CA ALA A 18 -21.29 -17.04 -5.38
C ALA A 18 -20.06 -17.98 -5.51
N GLU A 19 -20.23 -19.28 -5.27
CA GLU A 19 -19.14 -20.28 -5.26
C GLU A 19 -18.29 -20.27 -6.57
N LYS A 20 -18.91 -19.92 -7.70
CA LYS A 20 -18.22 -19.78 -8.99
C LYS A 20 -17.29 -18.57 -9.01
N GLU A 21 -17.73 -17.43 -8.48
CA GLU A 21 -16.95 -16.19 -8.41
C GLU A 21 -15.79 -16.34 -7.44
N GLU A 22 -16.01 -17.03 -6.32
CA GLU A 22 -14.98 -17.39 -5.36
C GLU A 22 -13.87 -18.21 -6.03
N LYS A 23 -14.23 -19.30 -6.73
CA LYS A 23 -13.27 -20.16 -7.46
C LYS A 23 -12.49 -19.43 -8.56
N MET A 24 -13.12 -18.50 -9.29
CA MET A 24 -12.39 -17.70 -10.29
C MET A 24 -11.44 -16.71 -9.62
N SER A 25 -11.87 -16.09 -8.51
CA SER A 25 -11.05 -15.13 -7.78
C SER A 25 -9.84 -15.78 -7.08
N GLU A 26 -9.92 -17.06 -6.72
CA GLU A 26 -8.80 -17.83 -6.14
C GLU A 26 -7.60 -17.98 -7.08
N LYS A 27 -7.81 -17.87 -8.39
CA LYS A 27 -6.73 -17.99 -9.40
C LYS A 27 -6.06 -16.66 -9.75
N ILE A 28 -6.57 -15.56 -9.22
CA ILE A 28 -5.97 -14.25 -9.39
C ILE A 28 -4.68 -14.23 -8.57
N THR A 29 -3.57 -13.76 -9.14
CA THR A 29 -2.28 -13.75 -8.45
C THR A 29 -1.63 -12.37 -8.50
N PRO A 30 -1.08 -11.87 -7.39
CA PRO A 30 -0.33 -10.62 -7.39
C PRO A 30 1.00 -10.79 -8.12
N ILE A 31 1.32 -9.85 -9.01
CA ILE A 31 2.55 -9.83 -9.78
C ILE A 31 3.52 -8.79 -9.22
N PHE A 32 3.00 -7.62 -8.87
CA PHE A 32 3.79 -6.46 -8.49
C PHE A 32 2.94 -5.44 -7.72
N SER A 33 3.56 -4.62 -6.87
CA SER A 33 2.92 -3.40 -6.39
C SER A 33 3.85 -2.17 -6.42
N LEU A 34 3.22 -1.01 -6.52
CA LEU A 34 3.89 0.29 -6.51
C LEU A 34 3.19 1.22 -5.52
N GLY A 35 3.94 1.75 -4.56
CA GLY A 35 3.49 2.81 -3.67
C GLY A 35 4.21 4.13 -3.95
N ASN A 36 3.48 5.19 -4.29
CA ASN A 36 4.02 6.53 -4.44
C ASN A 36 3.50 7.43 -3.32
N PHE A 37 4.40 7.93 -2.48
CA PHE A 37 4.12 8.75 -1.31
C PHE A 37 4.61 10.17 -1.55
N VAL A 38 3.73 11.15 -1.45
CA VAL A 38 4.07 12.57 -1.58
C VAL A 38 3.73 13.26 -0.28
N MET A 39 4.76 13.69 0.45
CA MET A 39 4.60 14.47 1.68
C MET A 39 4.86 15.95 1.39
N ASP A 40 3.88 16.80 1.70
CA ASP A 40 4.03 18.25 1.57
C ASP A 40 4.68 18.88 2.83
N LYS A 41 5.00 20.19 2.76
CA LYS A 41 5.58 20.94 3.88
C LYS A 41 4.65 21.09 5.09
N LEU A 42 3.34 20.91 4.91
CA LEU A 42 2.34 20.93 5.99
C LEU A 42 2.20 19.56 6.67
N GLY A 43 2.92 18.54 6.17
CA GLY A 43 2.92 17.18 6.67
C GLY A 43 1.74 16.34 6.17
N ASN A 44 0.99 16.80 5.17
CA ASN A 44 0.00 15.96 4.50
C ASN A 44 0.73 14.97 3.61
N VAL A 45 0.30 13.71 3.66
CA VAL A 45 0.79 12.66 2.78
C VAL A 45 -0.34 12.16 1.91
N THR A 46 -0.12 12.15 0.61
CA THR A 46 -0.94 11.41 -0.35
C THR A 46 -0.13 10.22 -0.84
N GLN A 47 -0.71 9.04 -0.71
CA GLN A 47 -0.15 7.78 -1.16
C GLN A 47 -1.02 7.24 -2.30
N TYR A 48 -0.42 7.01 -3.46
CA TYR A 48 -1.02 6.28 -4.57
C TYR A 48 -0.44 4.87 -4.56
N THR A 49 -1.28 3.87 -4.33
CA THR A 49 -0.86 2.46 -4.28
C THR A 49 -1.52 1.68 -5.39
N PHE A 50 -0.72 0.96 -6.16
CA PHE A 50 -1.16 0.15 -7.27
C PHE A 50 -0.77 -1.29 -7.00
N PHE A 51 -1.72 -2.20 -7.13
CA PHE A 51 -1.46 -3.64 -7.12
C PHE A 51 -1.81 -4.21 -8.49
N TYR A 52 -0.84 -4.89 -9.10
CA TYR A 52 -0.95 -5.48 -10.42
C TYR A 52 -1.16 -6.98 -10.29
N TYR A 53 -2.15 -7.48 -11.01
CA TYR A 53 -2.59 -8.87 -10.92
C TYR A 53 -2.51 -9.58 -12.26
N TYR A 54 -2.42 -10.90 -12.18
CA TYR A 54 -2.70 -11.81 -13.29
C TYR A 54 -4.02 -12.54 -12.98
N ASP A 55 -5.00 -12.37 -13.87
CA ASP A 55 -6.35 -12.94 -13.78
C ASP A 55 -6.61 -13.80 -15.03
N PRO A 56 -6.18 -15.08 -15.03
CA PRO A 56 -6.27 -15.94 -16.22
C PRO A 56 -7.71 -16.32 -16.59
N GLU A 57 -8.68 -16.15 -15.68
CA GLU A 57 -10.09 -16.50 -15.91
C GLU A 57 -10.95 -15.26 -16.19
N ASN A 58 -10.34 -14.08 -16.30
CA ASN A 58 -10.99 -12.82 -16.63
C ASN A 58 -12.12 -12.47 -15.65
N TYR A 59 -11.97 -12.80 -14.37
CA TYR A 59 -12.94 -12.48 -13.32
C TYR A 59 -13.36 -11.02 -13.39
N TYR A 60 -12.42 -10.07 -13.33
CA TYR A 60 -12.75 -8.65 -13.31
C TYR A 60 -13.38 -8.17 -14.62
N ALA A 61 -12.93 -8.69 -15.76
CA ALA A 61 -13.52 -8.35 -17.05
C ALA A 61 -14.93 -8.92 -17.22
N SER A 62 -15.30 -9.95 -16.46
CA SER A 62 -16.65 -10.53 -16.47
C SER A 62 -17.65 -9.79 -15.59
N LEU A 63 -17.19 -8.88 -14.72
CA LEU A 63 -18.07 -8.16 -13.79
C LEU A 63 -18.93 -7.13 -14.52
N THR A 64 -20.21 -7.09 -14.16
CA THR A 64 -21.07 -5.96 -14.50
C THR A 64 -20.65 -4.72 -13.71
N ARG A 65 -21.08 -3.53 -14.14
CA ARG A 65 -20.82 -2.26 -13.44
C ARG A 65 -21.21 -2.33 -11.95
N GLU A 66 -22.40 -2.84 -11.64
CA GLU A 66 -22.89 -2.95 -10.26
C GLU A 66 -22.05 -3.92 -9.41
N MET A 67 -21.62 -5.03 -10.01
CA MET A 67 -20.78 -6.00 -9.31
C MET A 67 -19.37 -5.44 -9.05
N LEU A 68 -18.82 -4.70 -10.02
CA LEU A 68 -17.54 -4.01 -9.87
C LEU A 68 -17.60 -2.95 -8.77
N ASP A 69 -18.68 -2.16 -8.70
CA ASP A 69 -18.85 -1.15 -7.65
C ASP A 69 -18.91 -1.80 -6.25
N LYS A 70 -19.58 -2.94 -6.10
CA LYS A 70 -19.59 -3.72 -4.85
C LYS A 70 -18.20 -4.27 -4.51
N GLU A 71 -17.49 -4.76 -5.51
CA GLU A 71 -16.13 -5.29 -5.36
C GLU A 71 -15.16 -4.21 -4.87
N ILE A 72 -15.24 -3.00 -5.46
CA ILE A 72 -14.46 -1.83 -5.04
C ILE A 72 -14.69 -1.51 -3.55
N GLU A 73 -15.94 -1.50 -3.09
CA GLU A 73 -16.25 -1.20 -1.69
C GLU A 73 -15.72 -2.27 -0.71
N VAL A 74 -15.78 -3.55 -1.08
CA VAL A 74 -15.19 -4.64 -0.30
C VAL A 74 -13.68 -4.47 -0.20
N VAL A 75 -13.00 -4.30 -1.33
CA VAL A 75 -11.55 -4.15 -1.43
C VAL A 75 -11.07 -2.90 -0.67
N LYS A 76 -11.80 -1.80 -0.76
CA LYS A 76 -11.57 -0.56 0.00
C LYS A 76 -11.65 -0.79 1.52
N GLY A 77 -12.70 -1.49 1.97
CA GLY A 77 -12.87 -1.84 3.38
C GLY A 77 -11.74 -2.71 3.91
N ASN A 78 -11.34 -3.71 3.14
CA ASN A 78 -10.22 -4.59 3.48
C ASN A 78 -8.90 -3.82 3.57
N MET A 79 -8.59 -2.95 2.61
CA MET A 79 -7.41 -2.08 2.68
C MET A 79 -7.45 -1.17 3.91
N GLN A 80 -8.60 -0.56 4.22
CA GLN A 80 -8.72 0.25 5.44
C GLN A 80 -8.45 -0.56 6.70
N SER A 81 -8.92 -1.80 6.78
CA SER A 81 -8.67 -2.66 7.94
C SER A 81 -7.17 -2.99 8.12
N PHE A 82 -6.43 -3.15 7.02
CA PHE A 82 -4.98 -3.33 7.07
C PHE A 82 -4.28 -2.07 7.58
N LEU A 83 -4.71 -0.89 7.12
CA LEU A 83 -4.15 0.39 7.58
C LEU A 83 -4.48 0.69 9.05
N ASP A 84 -5.65 0.26 9.53
CA ASP A 84 -6.11 0.52 10.90
C ASP A 84 -5.27 -0.20 11.97
N VAL A 85 -4.60 -1.29 11.60
CA VAL A 85 -3.67 -2.01 12.49
C VAL A 85 -2.23 -1.48 12.42
N GLU A 86 -1.91 -0.62 11.45
CA GLU A 86 -0.59 0.00 11.36
C GLU A 86 -0.44 1.14 12.36
N LYS A 87 0.79 1.33 12.85
CA LYS A 87 1.13 2.46 13.70
C LYS A 87 2.05 3.41 12.94
N ILE A 88 1.47 4.45 12.38
CA ILE A 88 2.20 5.53 11.73
C ILE A 88 2.53 6.62 12.75
N ILE A 89 3.80 7.00 12.85
CA ILE A 89 4.29 8.04 13.76
C ILE A 89 5.06 9.09 12.96
N ILE A 90 4.73 10.36 13.15
CA ILE A 90 5.49 11.50 12.61
C ILE A 90 5.85 12.43 13.77
N ASN A 91 7.15 12.62 14.01
CA ASN A 91 7.68 13.41 15.13
C ASN A 91 7.00 13.07 16.47
N ASP A 92 7.05 11.79 16.85
CA ASP A 92 6.52 11.28 18.13
C ASP A 92 5.00 11.34 18.27
N ARG A 93 4.27 11.74 17.22
CA ARG A 93 2.80 11.76 17.19
C ARG A 93 2.24 10.68 16.28
N SER A 94 1.36 9.85 16.82
CA SER A 94 0.62 8.86 16.04
C SER A 94 -0.36 9.55 15.10
N THR A 95 -0.49 9.01 13.89
CA THR A 95 -1.54 9.39 12.93
C THR A 95 -2.18 8.14 12.35
N ARG A 96 -3.30 8.30 11.63
CA ARG A 96 -4.02 7.20 10.99
C ARG A 96 -4.15 7.46 9.50
N ALA A 97 -3.90 6.42 8.71
CA ALA A 97 -4.15 6.44 7.28
C ALA A 97 -5.62 6.17 6.98
N LYS A 98 -6.10 6.80 5.90
CA LYS A 98 -7.46 6.63 5.40
C LYS A 98 -7.45 6.39 3.90
N VAL A 99 -8.17 5.35 3.46
CA VAL A 99 -8.47 5.14 2.05
C VAL A 99 -9.51 6.18 1.62
N VAL A 100 -9.12 7.07 0.71
CA VAL A 100 -9.98 8.15 0.19
C VAL A 100 -10.68 7.70 -1.09
N SER A 101 -9.99 6.96 -1.94
CA SER A 101 -10.50 6.45 -3.21
C SER A 101 -9.94 5.06 -3.48
N THR A 102 -10.73 4.25 -4.18
CA THR A 102 -10.34 2.94 -4.70
C THR A 102 -10.91 2.81 -6.09
N ASP A 103 -10.12 2.28 -7.02
CA ASP A 103 -10.56 1.97 -8.37
C ASP A 103 -9.97 0.64 -8.83
N ILE A 104 -10.64 0.00 -9.78
CA ILE A 104 -10.20 -1.24 -10.41
C ILE A 104 -10.32 -1.07 -11.91
N PHE A 105 -9.20 -1.15 -12.61
CA PHE A 105 -9.15 -1.03 -14.07
C PHE A 105 -8.29 -2.11 -14.69
N LEU A 106 -8.43 -2.30 -16.00
CA LEU A 106 -7.74 -3.34 -16.76
C LEU A 106 -6.65 -2.71 -17.63
N LEU A 107 -5.40 -3.20 -17.53
CA LEU A 107 -4.38 -2.92 -18.54
C LEU A 107 -4.67 -3.71 -19.81
N ASP A 108 -5.05 -4.97 -19.62
CA ASP A 108 -5.71 -5.84 -20.59
C ASP A 108 -6.65 -6.79 -19.83
N ILE A 109 -7.35 -7.66 -20.57
CA ILE A 109 -8.40 -8.53 -20.01
C ILE A 109 -7.89 -9.47 -18.90
N THR A 110 -6.61 -9.82 -18.90
CA THR A 110 -5.96 -10.70 -17.91
C THR A 110 -5.11 -9.97 -16.89
N HIS A 111 -4.97 -8.64 -16.97
CA HIS A 111 -4.11 -7.85 -16.08
C HIS A 111 -4.87 -6.70 -15.42
N PRO A 112 -5.68 -7.01 -14.38
CA PRO A 112 -6.33 -6.01 -13.57
C PRO A 112 -5.32 -5.28 -12.68
N VAL A 113 -5.62 -4.02 -12.41
CA VAL A 113 -4.90 -3.15 -11.47
C VAL A 113 -5.90 -2.58 -10.50
N ILE A 114 -5.55 -2.67 -9.21
CA ILE A 114 -6.30 -2.04 -8.14
C ILE A 114 -5.52 -0.83 -7.66
N GLU A 115 -6.14 0.33 -7.74
CA GLU A 115 -5.60 1.59 -7.22
C GLU A 115 -6.22 1.93 -5.87
N PHE A 116 -5.39 2.41 -4.95
CA PHE A 116 -5.81 3.07 -3.73
C PHE A 116 -5.18 4.45 -3.63
N ILE A 117 -6.01 5.45 -3.31
CA ILE A 117 -5.56 6.76 -2.86
C ILE A 117 -5.73 6.81 -1.35
N ILE A 118 -4.61 6.88 -0.63
CA ILE A 118 -4.55 6.87 0.82
C ILE A 118 -4.00 8.20 1.32
N THR A 119 -4.56 8.72 2.40
CA THR A 119 -4.04 9.95 3.02
C THR A 119 -3.79 9.78 4.52
N PHE A 120 -2.77 10.46 5.01
CA PHE A 120 -2.54 10.67 6.44
C PHE A 120 -1.81 11.99 6.64
N ARG A 121 -1.76 12.47 7.88
CA ARG A 121 -1.13 13.75 8.19
C ARG A 121 -0.32 13.68 9.47
N GLY A 122 0.89 14.24 9.43
CA GLY A 122 1.73 14.48 10.60
C GLY A 122 2.00 15.96 10.83
N LYS A 123 2.47 16.30 12.03
CA LYS A 123 2.96 17.64 12.33
C LYS A 123 4.47 17.70 12.10
N LEU A 124 4.88 18.41 11.06
CA LEU A 124 6.30 18.67 10.80
C LEU A 124 6.82 19.81 11.67
N ARG A 125 8.14 19.85 11.82
CA ARG A 125 8.88 20.92 12.50
C ARG A 125 10.04 21.38 11.65
N LYS A 126 10.48 22.61 11.83
CA LYS A 126 11.75 23.07 11.25
C LYS A 126 12.90 22.22 11.82
N GLY A 127 13.84 21.84 10.97
CA GLY A 127 14.97 20.97 11.30
C GLY A 127 14.66 19.49 11.11
N LEU A 128 15.09 18.66 12.05
CA LEU A 128 14.99 17.20 11.96
C LEU A 128 13.55 16.71 12.14
N ASN A 129 13.08 15.94 11.16
CA ASN A 129 11.80 15.24 11.18
C ASN A 129 12.02 13.73 11.05
N VAL A 130 11.14 12.97 11.67
CA VAL A 130 11.16 11.51 11.64
C VAL A 130 9.77 10.99 11.28
N TYR A 131 9.70 10.17 10.23
CA TYR A 131 8.57 9.30 9.92
C TYR A 131 8.91 7.88 10.34
N GLU A 132 7.97 7.20 10.99
CA GLU A 132 8.05 5.79 11.31
C GLU A 132 6.74 5.08 10.98
N ASN A 133 6.85 3.86 10.48
CA ASN A 133 5.72 2.93 10.37
C ASN A 133 6.04 1.64 11.09
N PHE A 134 5.04 1.10 11.80
CA PHE A 134 5.11 -0.21 12.41
C PHE A 134 3.96 -1.06 11.90
N TYR A 135 4.31 -2.21 11.35
CA TYR A 135 3.36 -3.20 10.83
C TYR A 135 3.93 -4.61 11.00
N GLU A 136 3.07 -5.61 10.86
CA GLU A 136 3.43 -7.02 11.05
C GLU A 136 4.58 -7.43 10.12
N GLU A 137 5.49 -8.24 10.63
CA GLU A 137 6.55 -8.80 9.79
C GLU A 137 6.00 -9.89 8.87
N GLU A 138 6.36 -9.84 7.60
CA GLU A 138 5.92 -10.84 6.61
C GLU A 138 7.02 -11.14 5.58
N ILE A 139 6.83 -12.22 4.82
CA ILE A 139 7.65 -12.54 3.65
C ILE A 139 6.88 -12.10 2.42
N THR A 140 7.49 -11.25 1.59
CA THR A 140 6.83 -10.72 0.39
C THR A 140 6.49 -11.83 -0.62
N GLU A 141 5.21 -11.90 -1.02
CA GLU A 141 4.73 -12.89 -1.98
C GLU A 141 5.07 -12.53 -3.44
N TYR A 142 5.34 -11.25 -3.68
CA TYR A 142 5.65 -10.63 -4.98
C TYR A 142 6.59 -9.43 -4.79
N PRO A 143 7.32 -9.00 -5.83
CA PRO A 143 8.16 -7.81 -5.75
C PRO A 143 7.33 -6.53 -5.65
N TYR A 144 7.87 -5.50 -5.00
CA TYR A 144 7.25 -4.18 -4.99
C TYR A 144 8.28 -3.05 -4.99
N GLU A 145 7.81 -1.86 -5.38
CA GLU A 145 8.56 -0.62 -5.24
C GLU A 145 7.78 0.39 -4.40
N ALA A 146 8.51 1.14 -3.57
CA ALA A 146 7.98 2.30 -2.85
C ALA A 146 8.82 3.54 -3.18
N ILE A 147 8.16 4.62 -3.58
CA ILE A 147 8.78 5.88 -3.94
C ILE A 147 8.21 6.96 -3.04
N TRP A 148 9.09 7.69 -2.37
CA TRP A 148 8.75 8.82 -1.50
C TRP A 148 9.30 10.11 -2.09
N ARG A 149 8.48 11.16 -2.09
CA ARG A 149 8.93 12.55 -2.19
C ARG A 149 8.69 13.23 -0.86
N LEU A 150 9.77 13.62 -0.19
CA LEU A 150 9.72 14.30 1.10
C LEU A 150 9.88 15.82 0.94
N PRO A 151 9.40 16.63 1.90
CA PRO A 151 9.49 18.09 1.80
C PRO A 151 10.88 18.64 2.17
N GLY A 152 11.83 17.78 2.53
CA GLY A 152 13.17 18.14 2.98
C GLY A 152 14.23 17.13 2.57
N LYS A 153 15.50 17.45 2.87
CA LYS A 153 16.64 16.59 2.53
C LYS A 153 16.61 15.30 3.35
N ILE A 154 16.67 14.15 2.69
CA ILE A 154 16.72 12.85 3.36
C ILE A 154 18.10 12.68 4.00
N LEU A 155 18.11 12.28 5.27
CA LEU A 155 19.33 12.08 6.06
C LEU A 155 19.62 10.61 6.30
N ASN A 156 18.58 9.81 6.59
CA ASN A 156 18.74 8.41 6.96
C ASN A 156 17.45 7.63 6.64
N VAL A 157 17.60 6.36 6.27
CA VAL A 157 16.49 5.46 5.96
C VAL A 157 16.80 4.08 6.55
N LYS A 158 15.86 3.53 7.32
CA LYS A 158 15.92 2.18 7.88
C LYS A 158 14.69 1.41 7.43
N MET A 159 14.83 0.73 6.30
CA MET A 159 13.77 -0.06 5.67
C MET A 159 14.43 -1.27 4.98
N LYS A 160 13.66 -2.31 4.67
CA LYS A 160 14.15 -3.49 3.96
C LYS A 160 14.11 -3.24 2.46
N GLY A 161 15.04 -3.84 1.71
CA GLY A 161 15.16 -3.70 0.26
C GLY A 161 16.37 -2.90 -0.22
N GLN A 162 16.43 -2.71 -1.53
CA GLN A 162 17.44 -1.88 -2.18
C GLN A 162 16.99 -0.42 -2.12
N ILE A 163 17.80 0.42 -1.46
CA ILE A 163 17.50 1.84 -1.22
C ILE A 163 18.29 2.70 -2.20
N SER A 164 17.64 3.69 -2.79
CA SER A 164 18.26 4.73 -3.62
C SER A 164 17.70 6.10 -3.22
N ILE A 165 18.57 7.07 -2.98
CA ILE A 165 18.19 8.43 -2.59
C ILE A 165 18.70 9.41 -3.64
N LEU A 166 17.81 10.26 -4.15
CA LEU A 166 18.11 11.37 -5.04
C LEU A 166 17.47 12.64 -4.48
N GLU A 167 18.28 13.52 -3.90
CA GLU A 167 17.82 14.72 -3.19
C GLU A 167 16.78 14.41 -2.09
N ASN A 168 15.51 14.77 -2.33
CA ASN A 168 14.37 14.52 -1.45
C ASN A 168 13.48 13.37 -1.95
N PHE A 169 13.93 12.63 -2.96
CA PHE A 169 13.31 11.40 -3.43
C PHE A 169 14.00 10.18 -2.83
N LEU A 170 13.20 9.24 -2.33
CA LEU A 170 13.64 7.93 -1.86
C LEU A 170 12.93 6.88 -2.70
N LYS A 171 13.69 5.96 -3.29
CA LYS A 171 13.17 4.77 -3.97
C LYS A 171 13.63 3.53 -3.22
N ILE A 172 12.71 2.62 -2.97
CA ILE A 172 12.94 1.34 -2.32
C ILE A 172 12.44 0.26 -3.27
N LYS A 173 13.28 -0.73 -3.57
CA LYS A 173 12.89 -1.92 -4.32
C LYS A 173 12.99 -3.15 -3.42
N VAL A 174 11.93 -3.93 -3.35
CA VAL A 174 11.87 -5.16 -2.58
C VAL A 174 11.55 -6.32 -3.51
N ASN A 175 12.42 -7.33 -3.50
CA ASN A 175 12.19 -8.55 -4.27
C ASN A 175 11.22 -9.48 -3.51
N LYS A 176 10.60 -10.41 -4.24
CA LYS A 176 9.86 -11.53 -3.66
C LYS A 176 10.74 -12.33 -2.69
N GLY A 177 10.17 -12.80 -1.59
CA GLY A 177 10.85 -13.63 -0.59
C GLY A 177 11.65 -12.84 0.45
N VAL A 178 11.60 -11.50 0.42
CA VAL A 178 12.28 -10.66 1.40
C VAL A 178 11.40 -10.53 2.64
N LYS A 179 12.01 -10.64 3.84
CA LYS A 179 11.31 -10.34 5.09
C LYS A 179 11.21 -8.83 5.29
N VAL A 180 9.98 -8.32 5.36
CA VAL A 180 9.63 -6.90 5.54
C VAL A 180 8.80 -6.72 6.82
N GLY A 181 8.41 -5.48 7.13
CA GLY A 181 7.68 -5.16 8.37
C GLY A 181 8.56 -4.90 9.58
N GLY A 182 7.93 -4.92 10.75
CA GLY A 182 8.54 -4.50 12.00
C GLY A 182 8.53 -2.98 12.13
N ARG A 183 9.70 -2.35 12.05
CA ARG A 183 9.85 -0.89 12.14
C ARG A 183 10.57 -0.35 10.91
N GLU A 184 9.89 0.54 10.22
CA GLU A 184 10.45 1.33 9.13
C GLU A 184 10.61 2.78 9.56
N ARG A 185 11.69 3.43 9.13
CA ARG A 185 12.00 4.80 9.56
C ARG A 185 12.67 5.62 8.47
N ILE A 186 12.23 6.86 8.31
CA ILE A 186 12.86 7.87 7.44
C ILE A 186 13.13 9.14 8.25
N GLU A 187 14.36 9.63 8.19
CA GLU A 187 14.78 10.89 8.81
C GLU A 187 15.10 11.91 7.72
N PHE A 188 14.57 13.12 7.86
CA PHE A 188 14.78 14.20 6.88
C PHE A 188 14.85 15.57 7.55
N PHE A 189 15.54 16.51 6.91
CA PHE A 189 15.73 17.86 7.40
C PHE A 189 14.92 18.88 6.58
N LEU A 190 14.04 19.61 7.27
CA LEU A 190 13.19 20.65 6.69
C LEU A 190 13.76 22.04 7.05
N THR A 191 14.15 22.82 6.04
CA THR A 191 14.78 24.14 6.24
C THR A 191 13.78 25.27 6.48
N SER A 192 12.59 25.21 5.88
CA SER A 192 11.49 26.17 6.03
C SER A 192 10.12 25.55 5.79
#